data_AF-A0A7J9LGT5-F1
#
_entry.id   AF-A0A7J9LGT5-F1
#
_cell.length_a   1.000
_cell.length_b   1.000
_cell.length_c   1.000
_cell.angle_alpha   90.00
_cell.angle_beta   90.00
_cell.angle_gamma   90.00
#
_symmetry.space_group_name_H-M   'P 1'
#
loop_
_entity.id
_entity.type
_entity.pdbx_description
1 polymer ?
#
loop_
_entity_poly.entity_id
_entity_poly.type
_entity_poly.pdbx_seq_one_letter_code
_entity_poly.pdbx_strand_id
1 'polypeptide(L)'
;GCDGSVLLDTVNNGSKAEKDAIPNRSLKGFDVIDDIKNAIEKVCPNVVSCADILALAARDAVSAPFKRRLWNVALGRRDGRISLASETNGNIPSPFADFTSLLQTFNNKTLDVNDLVVLS
;
A
#
# COMPACT_ATOMS: atom_id res chain seq x y z
N GLY A 1 4.79 1.13 6.87
CA GLY A 1 5.66 0.36 5.95
C GLY A 1 4.78 -0.35 4.95
N CYS A 2 5.13 -1.54 4.46
CA CYS A 2 4.15 -2.42 3.80
C CYS A 2 3.48 -3.31 4.86
N ASP A 3 2.53 -2.76 5.60
CA ASP A 3 1.91 -3.39 6.78
C ASP A 3 0.37 -3.34 6.72
N GLY A 4 -0.21 -2.86 5.62
CA GLY A 4 -1.66 -2.79 5.46
C GLY A 4 -2.33 -1.72 6.33
N SER A 5 -1.58 -0.82 6.99
CA SER A 5 -2.15 0.28 7.79
C SER A 5 -3.11 1.17 7.00
N VAL A 6 -2.86 1.34 5.70
CA VAL A 6 -3.74 2.08 4.77
C VAL A 6 -5.13 1.46 4.62
N LEU A 7 -5.32 0.20 4.99
CA LEU A 7 -6.60 -0.50 4.92
C LEU A 7 -7.48 -0.25 6.15
N LEU A 8 -6.94 0.33 7.23
CA LEU A 8 -7.68 0.63 8.45
C LEU A 8 -8.55 1.89 8.27
N ASP A 9 -9.75 1.86 8.85
CA ASP A 9 -10.66 2.99 8.88
C ASP A 9 -10.50 3.81 10.17
N THR A 10 -10.86 5.09 10.10
CA THR A 10 -10.97 5.92 11.30
C THR A 10 -12.08 5.39 12.19
N VAL A 11 -11.76 5.09 13.44
CA VAL A 11 -12.72 4.59 14.44
C VAL A 11 -13.17 5.74 15.34
N ASN A 12 -14.47 6.06 15.32
CA ASN A 12 -15.11 7.07 16.17
C ASN A 12 -14.40 8.45 16.11
N ASN A 13 -14.26 9.13 17.26
CA ASN A 13 -13.50 10.38 17.41
C ASN A 13 -11.98 10.15 17.58
N GLY A 14 -11.46 9.04 17.07
CA GLY A 14 -10.04 8.71 17.12
C GLY A 14 -9.19 9.56 16.17
N SER A 15 -7.88 9.30 16.17
CA SER A 15 -6.97 9.85 15.17
C SER A 15 -7.42 9.45 13.77
N LYS A 16 -7.34 10.38 12.81
CA LYS A 16 -7.65 10.10 11.41
C LYS A 16 -6.70 9.04 10.86
N ALA A 17 -7.25 8.02 10.23
CA ALA A 17 -6.51 6.98 9.51
C ALA A 17 -5.86 7.54 8.24
N GLU A 18 -4.92 6.79 7.68
CA GLU A 18 -4.23 7.14 6.43
C GLU A 18 -5.21 7.36 5.27
N LYS A 19 -6.34 6.64 5.20
CA LYS A 19 -7.37 6.81 4.16
C LYS A 19 -7.93 8.23 4.09
N ASP A 20 -8.02 8.91 5.23
CA ASP A 20 -8.61 10.25 5.33
C ASP A 20 -7.63 11.38 5.00
N ALA A 21 -6.34 11.04 4.86
CA ALA A 21 -5.31 11.99 4.49
C ALA A 21 -5.52 12.50 3.07
N ILE A 22 -5.25 13.79 2.85
CA ILE A 22 -5.41 14.46 1.54
C ILE A 22 -4.83 13.65 0.37
N PRO A 23 -3.56 13.16 0.41
CA PRO A 23 -2.99 12.41 -0.70
C PRO A 23 -3.70 11.07 -0.99
N ASN A 24 -4.37 10.48 0.00
CA ASN A 24 -4.99 9.15 -0.11
C ASN A 24 -6.47 9.17 -0.48
N ARG A 25 -7.12 10.34 -0.51
CA ARG A 25 -8.55 10.45 -0.87
C ARG A 25 -8.87 10.02 -2.30
N SER A 26 -7.85 9.92 -3.15
CA SER A 26 -7.97 9.43 -4.52
C SER A 26 -7.88 7.90 -4.63
N LEU A 27 -7.45 7.20 -3.57
CA LEU A 27 -7.32 5.74 -3.55
C LEU A 27 -8.70 5.07 -3.68
N LYS A 28 -8.74 3.94 -4.39
CA LYS A 28 -9.94 3.14 -4.67
C LYS A 28 -9.59 1.65 -4.60
N GLY A 29 -10.61 0.80 -4.63
CA GLY A 29 -10.45 -0.66 -4.67
C GLY A 29 -10.33 -1.32 -3.29
N PHE A 30 -10.67 -0.61 -2.20
CA PHE A 30 -10.70 -1.19 -0.86
C PHE A 30 -11.70 -2.34 -0.76
N ASP A 31 -12.85 -2.20 -1.40
CA ASP A 31 -13.90 -3.21 -1.54
C ASP A 31 -13.39 -4.50 -2.21
N VAL A 32 -12.56 -4.36 -3.25
CA VAL A 32 -11.93 -5.51 -3.93
C VAL A 32 -10.97 -6.25 -2.98
N ILE A 33 -10.21 -5.51 -2.15
CA ILE A 33 -9.32 -6.12 -1.15
C ILE A 33 -10.14 -6.86 -0.08
N ASP A 34 -11.27 -6.29 0.36
CA ASP A 34 -12.18 -6.94 1.31
C ASP A 34 -12.76 -8.24 0.74
N ASP A 35 -13.18 -8.25 -0.52
CA ASP A 35 -13.68 -9.46 -1.21
C ASP A 35 -12.60 -10.54 -1.31
N ILE A 36 -11.36 -10.17 -1.66
CA ILE A 36 -10.22 -11.09 -1.68
C ILE A 36 -9.97 -11.66 -0.28
N LYS A 37 -9.94 -10.81 0.76
CA LYS A 37 -9.74 -11.25 2.14
C LYS A 37 -10.84 -12.20 2.58
N ASN A 38 -12.10 -11.88 2.31
CA ASN A 38 -13.25 -12.72 2.63
C ASN A 38 -13.20 -14.08 1.92
N ALA A 39 -12.76 -14.12 0.67
CA ALA A 39 -12.59 -15.37 -0.07
C ALA A 39 -11.45 -16.22 0.51
N ILE A 40 -10.31 -15.61 0.82
CA ILE A 40 -9.14 -16.30 1.38
C ILE A 40 -9.44 -16.84 2.78
N GLU A 41 -10.10 -16.07 3.64
CA GLU A 41 -10.44 -16.51 5.00
C GLU A 41 -11.39 -17.72 5.03
N LYS A 42 -12.20 -17.93 3.98
CA LYS A 42 -13.02 -19.15 3.84
C LYS A 42 -12.17 -20.40 3.57
N VAL A 43 -10.99 -20.22 2.97
CA VAL A 43 -10.09 -21.32 2.57
C VAL A 43 -9.02 -21.57 3.64
N CYS A 44 -8.40 -20.51 4.15
CA CYS A 44 -7.34 -20.57 5.15
C CYS A 44 -7.53 -19.49 6.24
N PRO A 45 -8.37 -19.75 7.24
CA PRO A 45 -8.69 -18.79 8.29
C PRO A 45 -7.45 -18.33 9.08
N ASN A 46 -7.29 -17.02 9.26
CA ASN A 46 -6.24 -16.36 10.02
C ASN A 46 -4.80 -16.69 9.58
N VAL A 47 -4.59 -17.04 8.31
CA VAL A 47 -3.26 -17.38 7.79
C VAL A 47 -2.63 -16.23 7.01
N VAL A 48 -3.38 -15.61 6.10
CA VAL A 48 -2.84 -14.62 5.15
C VAL A 48 -3.09 -13.20 5.66
N SER A 49 -2.02 -12.42 5.83
CA SER A 49 -2.12 -11.02 6.24
C SER A 49 -2.72 -10.15 5.14
N CYS A 50 -3.44 -9.10 5.52
CA CYS A 50 -3.92 -8.08 4.57
C CYS A 50 -2.75 -7.38 3.85
N ALA A 51 -1.61 -7.21 4.52
CA ALA A 51 -0.39 -6.70 3.93
C ALA A 51 0.14 -7.57 2.76
N ASP A 52 0.14 -8.89 2.91
CA ASP A 52 0.54 -9.79 1.82
C ASP A 52 -0.51 -9.90 0.72
N ILE A 53 -1.81 -9.82 1.06
CA ILE A 53 -2.88 -9.72 0.06
C ILE A 53 -2.67 -8.50 -0.82
N LEU A 54 -2.40 -7.33 -0.24
CA LEU A 54 -2.19 -6.11 -1.00
C LEU A 54 -0.96 -6.21 -1.92
N ALA A 55 0.14 -6.82 -1.43
CA ALA A 55 1.35 -7.04 -2.21
C ALA A 55 1.14 -8.02 -3.38
N LEU A 56 0.38 -9.10 -3.16
CA LEU A 56 0.02 -10.06 -4.20
C LEU A 56 -0.95 -9.46 -5.23
N ALA A 57 -1.97 -8.73 -4.77
CA ALA A 57 -2.93 -8.03 -5.62
C ALA A 57 -2.23 -7.02 -6.54
N ALA A 58 -1.27 -6.24 -6.02
CA ALA A 58 -0.47 -5.33 -6.82
C ALA A 58 0.31 -6.06 -7.94
N ARG A 59 0.96 -7.19 -7.61
CA ARG A 59 1.66 -8.01 -8.64
C ARG A 59 0.70 -8.55 -9.68
N ASP A 60 -0.44 -9.09 -9.25
CA ASP A 60 -1.44 -9.68 -10.15
C ASP A 60 -2.07 -8.63 -11.07
N ALA A 61 -2.33 -7.41 -10.58
CA ALA A 61 -2.81 -6.29 -11.38
C ALA A 61 -1.82 -5.92 -12.50
N VAL A 62 -0.52 -5.83 -12.19
CA VAL A 62 0.53 -5.57 -13.20
C VAL A 62 0.68 -6.75 -14.17
N SER A 63 0.51 -7.98 -13.69
CA SER A 63 0.66 -9.20 -14.49
C SER A 63 -0.53 -9.49 -15.42
N ALA A 64 -1.73 -9.00 -15.09
CA ALA A 64 -2.97 -9.31 -15.80
C ALA A 64 -2.92 -9.01 -17.31
N PRO A 65 -2.41 -7.85 -17.79
CA PRO A 65 -2.28 -7.58 -19.23
C PRO A 65 -1.35 -8.56 -19.96
N PHE A 66 -0.33 -9.08 -19.27
CA PHE A 66 0.66 -9.98 -19.84
C PHE A 66 0.23 -11.46 -19.79
N LYS A 67 -0.90 -11.76 -19.13
CA LYS A 67 -1.45 -13.13 -18.98
C LYS A 67 -0.43 -14.14 -18.43
N ARG A 68 0.54 -13.69 -17.63
CA ARG A 68 1.55 -14.52 -16.97
C ARG A 68 2.02 -13.87 -15.68
N ARG A 69 2.44 -14.68 -14.72
CA ARG A 69 3.08 -14.20 -13.49
C ARG A 69 4.45 -13.61 -13.82
N LEU A 70 4.64 -12.32 -13.54
CA LEU A 70 5.88 -11.62 -13.89
C LEU A 70 7.00 -11.86 -12.88
N TRP A 71 6.70 -11.86 -11.57
CA TRP A 71 7.68 -12.12 -10.50
C TRP A 71 7.07 -12.80 -9.29
N ASN A 72 7.94 -13.28 -8.39
CA ASN A 72 7.56 -13.79 -7.08
C ASN A 72 7.59 -12.67 -6.04
N VAL A 73 6.45 -12.44 -5.39
CA VAL A 73 6.34 -11.50 -4.26
C VAL A 73 6.88 -12.21 -3.02
N ALA A 74 7.83 -11.58 -2.32
CA ALA A 74 8.26 -12.05 -1.00
C ALA A 74 7.07 -11.93 -0.03
N LEU A 75 6.79 -12.97 0.75
CA LEU A 75 5.65 -13.05 1.70
C LEU A 75 6.14 -13.11 3.15
N GLY A 76 5.22 -13.00 4.09
CA GLY A 76 5.47 -13.02 5.53
C GLY A 76 5.28 -11.66 6.22
N ARG A 77 4.68 -10.68 5.52
CA ARG A 77 4.32 -9.40 6.15
C ARG A 77 3.23 -9.64 7.18
N ARG A 78 3.19 -8.80 8.22
CA ARG A 78 2.13 -8.82 9.23
C ARG A 78 1.36 -7.50 9.20
N ASP A 79 0.11 -7.57 9.63
CA ASP A 79 -0.78 -6.42 9.62
C ASP A 79 -0.43 -5.44 10.76
N GLY A 80 -0.26 -4.18 10.38
CA GLY A 80 -0.12 -3.05 11.27
C GLY A 80 -1.42 -2.78 12.02
N ARG A 81 -1.30 -2.23 13.23
CA ARG A 81 -2.45 -1.92 14.11
C ARG A 81 -2.71 -0.42 14.27
N ILE A 82 -1.88 0.39 13.63
CA ILE A 82 -1.88 1.85 13.74
C ILE A 82 -1.94 2.38 12.31
N SER A 83 -2.82 3.35 12.09
CA SER A 83 -2.95 4.08 10.83
C SER A 83 -3.14 5.54 11.20
N LEU A 84 -2.23 6.40 10.73
CA LEU A 84 -2.21 7.82 11.08
C LEU A 84 -2.10 8.67 9.83
N ALA A 85 -3.08 9.54 9.62
CA ALA A 85 -3.07 10.50 8.51
C ALA A 85 -1.80 11.37 8.51
N SER A 86 -1.25 11.67 9.70
CA SER A 86 -0.01 12.43 9.84
C SER A 86 1.21 11.72 9.23
N GLU A 87 1.21 10.39 9.15
CA GLU A 87 2.30 9.63 8.54
C GLU A 87 2.32 9.73 7.02
N THR A 88 1.27 10.25 6.38
CA THR A 88 1.28 10.51 4.93
C THR A 88 2.06 11.78 4.57
N ASN A 89 2.13 12.75 5.50
CA ASN A 89 2.79 14.03 5.28
C ASN A 89 4.31 13.83 5.15
N GLY A 90 4.87 14.24 4.01
CA GLY A 90 6.30 14.09 3.72
C GLY A 90 6.73 12.66 3.32
N ASN A 91 5.83 11.68 3.38
CA ASN A 91 6.08 10.30 2.96
C ASN A 91 5.41 9.94 1.64
N ILE A 92 4.36 10.68 1.25
CA ILE A 92 3.76 10.59 -0.08
C ILE A 92 4.18 11.83 -0.88
N PRO A 93 4.86 11.67 -2.03
CA PRO A 93 5.30 12.81 -2.83
C PRO A 93 4.11 13.59 -3.40
N SER A 94 4.26 14.92 -3.46
CA SER A 94 3.29 15.80 -4.12
C SER A 94 3.41 15.69 -5.64
N PRO A 95 2.31 15.74 -6.41
CA PRO A 95 2.38 15.82 -7.88
C PRO A 95 3.07 17.10 -8.38
N PHE A 96 3.26 18.10 -7.52
CA PHE A 96 3.95 19.36 -7.84
C PHE A 96 5.41 19.39 -7.34
N ALA A 97 5.92 18.28 -6.79
CA ALA A 97 7.29 18.20 -6.29
C ALA A 97 8.30 18.25 -7.44
N ASP A 98 9.43 18.92 -7.23
CA ASP A 98 10.55 18.87 -8.16
C ASP A 98 11.36 17.57 -8.01
N PHE A 99 12.25 17.32 -8.96
CA PHE A 99 13.07 16.09 -8.97
C PHE A 99 13.88 15.91 -7.68
N THR A 100 14.47 17.00 -7.15
CA THR A 100 15.27 16.95 -5.93
C THR A 100 14.44 16.53 -4.72
N SER A 101 13.22 17.06 -4.59
CA SER A 101 12.28 16.70 -3.53
C SER A 101 11.82 15.25 -3.67
N LEU A 102 11.50 14.80 -4.90
CA LEU A 102 11.13 13.41 -5.17
C LEU A 102 12.25 12.44 -4.76
N LEU A 103 13.48 12.72 -5.20
CA LEU A 103 14.66 11.91 -4.87
C LEU A 103 14.90 11.86 -3.35
N GLN A 104 14.71 12.97 -2.64
CA GLN A 104 14.82 12.99 -1.19
C GLN A 104 13.76 12.12 -0.51
N THR A 105 12.49 12.18 -0.95
CA THR A 105 11.42 11.33 -0.40
C THR A 105 11.72 9.84 -0.61
N PHE A 106 12.25 9.46 -1.77
CA PHE A 106 12.65 8.07 -2.06
C PHE A 106 13.85 7.63 -1.22
N ASN A 107 14.88 8.47 -1.10
CA ASN A 107 16.04 8.18 -0.25
C ASN A 107 15.67 7.96 1.21
N ASN A 108 14.67 8.70 1.73
CA ASN A 108 14.13 8.49 3.08
C ASN A 108 13.48 7.10 3.27
N LYS A 109 13.19 6.39 2.17
CA LYS A 109 12.69 5.01 2.13
C LYS A 109 13.75 4.01 1.70
N THR A 110 15.02 4.41 1.70
CA THR A 110 16.15 3.60 1.23
C THR A 110 16.03 3.17 -0.24
N LEU A 111 15.31 3.96 -1.05
CA LEU A 111 15.15 3.78 -2.48
C LEU A 111 16.00 4.81 -3.22
N ASP A 112 16.71 4.38 -4.26
CA ASP A 112 17.64 5.22 -5.00
C ASP A 112 16.99 5.94 -6.20
N VAL A 113 17.82 6.61 -7.02
CA VAL A 113 17.34 7.31 -8.23
C VAL A 113 16.78 6.35 -9.29
N ASN A 114 17.31 5.12 -9.38
CA ASN A 114 16.78 4.14 -10.32
C ASN A 114 15.40 3.68 -9.87
N ASP A 115 15.20 3.47 -8.57
CA ASP A 115 13.90 3.14 -8.00
C ASP A 115 12.87 4.24 -8.27
N LEU A 116 13.26 5.52 -8.14
CA LEU A 116 12.40 6.66 -8.49
C LEU A 116 11.95 6.61 -9.95
N VAL A 117 12.87 6.37 -10.88
CA VAL A 117 12.56 6.34 -12.32
C VAL A 117 11.68 5.14 -12.67
N VAL A 118 11.92 3.97 -12.08
CA VAL A 118 11.18 2.73 -12.40
C VAL A 118 9.77 2.71 -11.76
N LEU A 119 9.57 3.40 -10.64
CA LEU A 119 8.29 3.43 -9.92
C LEU A 119 7.40 4.64 -10.26
N SER A 120 7.83 5.52 -11.17
CA SER A 120 7.05 6.65 -11.71
C SER A 120 6.15 6.23 -12.86
#